data_AF-A0A948JUD9-F1
#
_entry.id   AF-A0A948JUD9-F1
#
_cell.length_a   1.000
_cell.length_b   1.000
_cell.length_c   1.000
_cell.angle_alpha   90.00
_cell.angle_beta   90.00
_cell.angle_gamma   90.00
#
_symmetry.space_group_name_H-M   'P 1'
#
loop_
_entity.id
_entity.type
_entity.pdbx_description
1 polymer ?
#
loop_
_entity_poly.entity_id
_entity_poly.type
_entity_poly.pdbx_seq_one_letter_code
_entity_poly.pdbx_strand_id
1 'polypeptide(L)'
;MKRSEIFFGVLRLPMDAFGVLAALLLSYRLREANIDLIPRVQLLDPSPTLPSLDAYLTTFVLPGIFVFLLTAAMLRLYALYTTASSWNEMGRIIVAAFLWVVVIMAWYFLIVKQLFYSRVLLVHSTFFIIIFVAMGRTAVVVLQRAFLRSGVGVRLVASVGKHPIARNA
;
A
#
# COMPACT_ATOMS: atom_id res chain seq x y z
N MET A 1 18.74 19.38 3.13
CA MET A 1 17.53 18.55 3.34
C MET A 1 17.32 18.40 4.85
N LYS A 2 16.13 18.70 5.40
CA LYS A 2 15.90 18.57 6.86
C LYS A 2 15.72 17.09 7.22
N ARG A 3 16.28 16.68 8.38
CA ARG A 3 16.23 15.30 8.88
C ARG A 3 14.78 14.78 9.04
N SER A 4 13.83 15.66 9.32
CA SER A 4 12.42 15.33 9.51
C SER A 4 11.72 14.86 8.24
N GLU A 5 12.01 15.45 7.08
CA GLU A 5 11.39 15.03 5.81
C GLU A 5 11.88 13.64 5.42
N ILE A 6 13.19 13.39 5.55
CA ILE A 6 13.80 12.08 5.29
C ILE A 6 13.19 11.04 6.23
N PHE A 7 12.99 11.36 7.51
CA PHE A 7 12.34 10.46 8.47
C PHE A 7 10.91 10.08 8.03
N PHE A 8 10.06 11.05 7.67
CA PHE A 8 8.71 10.74 7.17
C PHE A 8 8.71 10.02 5.82
N GLY A 9 9.69 10.29 4.96
CA GLY A 9 9.88 9.55 3.71
C GLY A 9 10.23 8.08 3.96
N VAL A 10 11.19 7.83 4.85
CA VAL A 10 11.62 6.48 5.24
C VAL A 10 10.50 5.74 5.98
N LEU A 11 9.73 6.41 6.84
CA LEU A 11 8.62 5.83 7.59
C LEU A 11 7.48 5.32 6.68
N ARG A 12 7.33 5.84 5.46
CA ARG A 12 6.34 5.32 4.50
C ARG A 12 6.64 3.89 4.07
N LEU A 13 7.91 3.51 3.98
CA LEU A 13 8.33 2.18 3.56
C LEU A 13 7.86 1.06 4.51
N PRO A 14 8.15 1.09 5.82
CA PRO A 14 7.65 0.08 6.75
C PRO A 14 6.12 0.13 6.87
N MET A 15 5.50 1.30 6.79
CA MET A 15 4.03 1.42 6.83
C MET A 15 3.36 0.70 5.66
N ASP A 16 3.89 0.87 4.45
CA ASP A 16 3.40 0.13 3.28
C ASP A 16 3.64 -1.38 3.43
N ALA A 17 4.81 -1.79 3.93
CA ALA A 17 5.12 -3.19 4.18
C ALA A 17 4.14 -3.83 5.18
N PHE A 18 3.81 -3.13 6.27
CA PHE A 18 2.79 -3.55 7.22
C PHE A 18 1.40 -3.60 6.60
N GLY A 19 1.06 -2.63 5.75
CA GLY A 19 -0.21 -2.61 5.01
C GLY A 19 -0.36 -3.83 4.10
N VAL A 20 0.68 -4.18 3.34
CA VAL A 20 0.70 -5.38 2.48
C VAL A 20 0.66 -6.66 3.32
N LEU A 21 1.44 -6.73 4.40
CA LEU A 21 1.43 -7.87 5.32
C LEU A 21 0.02 -8.12 5.88
N ALA A 22 -0.64 -7.07 6.39
CA ALA A 22 -1.99 -7.14 6.91
C ALA A 22 -3.00 -7.54 5.83
N ALA A 23 -2.87 -7.01 4.62
CA ALA A 23 -3.73 -7.37 3.48
C ALA A 23 -3.63 -8.85 3.11
N LEU A 24 -2.41 -9.39 3.00
CA LEU A 24 -2.16 -10.77 2.63
C LEU A 24 -2.57 -11.75 3.72
N LEU A 25 -2.37 -11.39 4.99
CA LEU A 25 -2.82 -12.18 6.14
C LEU A 25 -4.35 -12.19 6.24
N LEU A 26 -4.99 -11.04 6.09
CA LEU A 26 -6.45 -10.95 6.13
C LEU A 26 -7.08 -11.73 4.98
N SER A 27 -6.52 -11.60 3.77
CA SER A 27 -6.98 -12.38 2.61
C SER A 27 -6.81 -13.90 2.83
N TYR A 28 -5.75 -14.34 3.49
CA TYR A 28 -5.54 -15.74 3.85
C TYR A 28 -6.58 -16.21 4.88
N ARG A 29 -6.80 -15.44 5.94
CA ARG A 29 -7.78 -15.77 7.00
C ARG A 29 -9.21 -15.80 6.49
N LEU A 30 -9.58 -14.90 5.58
CA LEU A 30 -10.89 -14.92 4.92
C LEU A 30 -11.08 -16.17 4.06
N ARG A 31 -10.03 -16.62 3.37
CA ARG A 31 -10.05 -17.86 2.60
C ARG A 31 -10.17 -19.09 3.50
N GLU A 32 -9.40 -19.13 4.59
CA GLU A 32 -9.44 -20.21 5.59
C GLU A 32 -10.83 -20.34 6.23
N ALA A 33 -11.45 -19.21 6.58
CA ALA A 33 -12.79 -19.18 7.17
C ALA A 33 -13.92 -19.48 6.17
N ASN A 34 -13.61 -19.67 4.87
CA ASN A 34 -14.58 -19.78 3.77
C ASN A 34 -15.65 -18.67 3.78
N ILE A 35 -15.30 -17.47 4.26
CA ILE A 35 -16.23 -16.35 4.29
C ILE A 35 -16.19 -15.69 2.92
N ASP A 36 -17.20 -15.95 2.10
CA ASP A 36 -17.44 -15.17 0.89
C ASP A 36 -17.89 -13.76 1.29
N LEU A 37 -17.14 -12.75 0.84
CA LEU A 37 -17.51 -11.33 1.01
C LEU A 37 -18.75 -10.95 0.19
N ILE A 38 -19.15 -11.79 -0.77
CA ILE A 38 -20.31 -11.59 -1.64
C ILE A 38 -21.44 -12.50 -1.12
N PRO A 39 -22.50 -11.95 -0.50
CA PRO A 39 -23.66 -12.74 -0.13
C PRO A 39 -24.19 -13.44 -1.39
N ARG A 40 -24.51 -14.74 -1.29
CA ARG A 40 -25.24 -15.53 -2.30
C ARG A 40 -24.44 -16.09 -3.48
N VAL A 41 -23.13 -15.85 -3.60
CA VAL A 41 -22.30 -16.49 -4.65
C VAL A 41 -21.20 -17.31 -3.98
N GLN A 42 -21.39 -18.63 -3.93
CA GLN A 42 -20.37 -19.53 -3.38
C GLN A 42 -19.29 -19.77 -4.44
N LEU A 43 -18.29 -18.90 -4.47
CA LEU A 43 -17.16 -18.97 -5.42
C LEU A 43 -16.02 -19.84 -4.88
N LEU A 44 -16.08 -20.23 -3.61
CA LEU A 44 -15.13 -21.18 -3.02
C LEU A 44 -15.56 -22.61 -3.33
N ASP A 45 -14.95 -23.20 -4.36
CA ASP A 45 -14.76 -24.64 -4.34
C ASP A 45 -13.88 -24.99 -3.13
N PRO A 46 -14.23 -26.01 -2.32
CA PRO A 46 -13.40 -26.47 -1.21
C PRO A 46 -12.12 -27.08 -1.79
N SER A 47 -11.12 -26.24 -2.05
CA SER A 47 -9.81 -26.70 -2.49
C SER A 47 -9.09 -27.32 -1.27
N PRO A 48 -8.52 -28.54 -1.37
CA PRO A 48 -8.27 -29.37 -0.19
C PRO A 48 -6.97 -29.07 0.55
N THR A 49 -6.14 -28.11 0.13
CA THR A 49 -4.80 -27.94 0.71
C THR A 49 -4.35 -26.47 0.70
N LEU A 50 -4.84 -25.68 1.66
CA LEU A 50 -4.11 -24.44 1.99
C LEU A 50 -2.77 -24.84 2.63
N PRO A 51 -1.63 -24.30 2.18
CA PRO A 51 -0.35 -24.50 2.85
C PRO A 51 -0.43 -23.95 4.28
N SER A 52 0.36 -24.52 5.19
CA SER A 52 0.45 -24.03 6.56
C SER A 52 0.79 -22.54 6.58
N LEU A 53 0.35 -21.82 7.62
CA LEU A 53 0.55 -20.39 7.74
C LEU A 53 2.02 -20.00 7.63
N ASP A 54 2.92 -20.81 8.20
CA ASP A 54 4.36 -20.58 8.12
C ASP A 54 4.88 -20.65 6.68
N ALA A 55 4.47 -21.68 5.92
CA ALA A 55 4.85 -21.83 4.53
C ALA A 55 4.27 -20.71 3.65
N TYR A 56 3.05 -20.26 3.95
CA TYR A 56 2.44 -19.12 3.27
C TYR A 56 3.20 -17.81 3.55
N LEU A 57 3.58 -17.56 4.81
CA LEU A 57 4.35 -16.38 5.20
C LEU A 57 5.70 -16.31 4.48
N THR A 58 6.45 -17.40 4.48
CA THR A 58 7.81 -17.41 3.91
C THR A 58 7.81 -17.43 2.39
N THR A 59 6.90 -18.20 1.78
CA THR A 59 6.92 -18.45 0.34
C THR A 59 6.14 -17.40 -0.46
N PHE A 60 5.07 -16.84 0.12
CA PHE A 60 4.19 -15.92 -0.59
C PHE A 60 4.23 -14.50 -0.03
N VAL A 61 4.10 -14.35 1.29
CA VAL A 61 3.94 -13.01 1.91
C VAL A 61 5.24 -12.21 1.85
N LEU A 62 6.38 -12.79 2.25
CA LEU A 62 7.65 -12.08 2.22
C LEU A 62 8.06 -11.65 0.80
N PRO A 63 8.06 -12.53 -0.23
CA PRO A 63 8.31 -12.10 -1.60
C PRO A 63 7.25 -11.11 -2.10
N GLY A 64 5.98 -11.30 -1.71
CA GLY A 64 4.89 -10.40 -2.06
C GLY A 64 5.12 -8.97 -1.58
N ILE A 65 5.53 -8.79 -0.32
CA ILE A 65 5.90 -7.49 0.24
C ILE A 65 7.07 -6.90 -0.56
N PHE A 66 8.12 -7.68 -0.82
CA PHE A 66 9.28 -7.19 -1.56
C PHE A 66 8.90 -6.71 -2.98
N VAL A 67 8.11 -7.50 -3.71
CA VAL A 67 7.60 -7.14 -5.04
C VAL A 67 6.80 -5.84 -4.97
N PHE A 68 5.91 -5.68 -3.98
CA PHE A 68 5.11 -4.47 -3.84
C PHE A 68 5.96 -3.23 -3.56
N LEU A 69 6.91 -3.34 -2.64
CA LEU A 69 7.81 -2.22 -2.32
C LEU A 69 8.66 -1.84 -3.53
N LEU A 70 9.10 -2.83 -4.32
CA LEU A 70 9.85 -2.61 -5.54
C LEU A 70 9.00 -1.91 -6.61
N THR A 71 7.77 -2.38 -6.86
CA THR A 71 6.86 -1.71 -7.82
C THR A 71 6.51 -0.29 -7.37
N ALA A 72 6.22 -0.10 -6.08
CA ALA A 72 5.96 1.23 -5.50
C ALA A 72 7.19 2.16 -5.60
N ALA A 73 8.40 1.64 -5.43
CA ALA A 73 9.64 2.40 -5.61
C ALA A 73 9.86 2.81 -7.06
N MET A 74 9.62 1.90 -8.01
CA MET A 74 9.70 2.20 -9.45
C MET A 74 8.69 3.28 -9.86
N LEU A 75 7.49 3.27 -9.28
CA LEU A 75 6.47 4.31 -9.50
C LEU A 75 6.75 5.61 -8.72
N ARG A 76 7.90 5.71 -8.06
CA ARG A 76 8.34 6.88 -7.27
C ARG A 76 7.33 7.26 -6.18
N LEU A 77 6.64 6.29 -5.57
CA LEU A 77 5.73 6.55 -4.43
C LEU A 77 6.47 6.98 -3.15
N TYR A 78 7.79 6.76 -3.09
CA TYR A 78 8.65 7.18 -1.99
C TYR A 78 9.42 8.48 -2.27
N ALA A 79 9.19 9.10 -3.43
CA ALA A 79 9.84 10.37 -3.75
C ALA A 79 9.23 11.50 -2.91
N LEU A 80 10.09 12.26 -2.23
CA LEU A 80 9.70 13.35 -1.33
C LEU A 80 9.39 14.62 -2.14
N TYR A 81 8.19 14.69 -2.71
CA TYR A 81 7.69 15.91 -3.35
C TYR A 81 6.66 16.60 -2.45
N THR A 82 6.96 17.81 -2.00
CA THR A 82 6.11 18.63 -1.11
C THR A 82 4.77 19.05 -1.73
N THR A 83 4.63 18.98 -3.06
CA THR A 83 3.49 19.57 -3.79
C THR A 83 2.62 18.55 -4.53
N ALA A 84 2.78 17.25 -4.26
CA ALA A 84 1.98 16.24 -4.95
C ALA A 84 0.52 16.25 -4.48
N SER A 85 -0.43 16.33 -5.42
CA SER A 85 -1.87 16.17 -5.15
C SER A 85 -2.16 14.77 -4.61
N SER A 86 -2.95 14.67 -3.53
CA SER A 86 -3.34 13.39 -2.91
C SER A 86 -3.99 12.43 -3.89
N TRP A 87 -4.71 12.94 -4.89
CA TRP A 87 -5.33 12.13 -5.95
C TRP A 87 -4.30 11.41 -6.83
N ASN A 88 -3.18 12.06 -7.12
CA ASN A 88 -2.10 11.45 -7.90
C ASN A 88 -1.31 10.41 -7.09
N GLU A 89 -1.29 10.51 -5.76
CA GLU A 89 -0.74 9.45 -4.90
C GLU A 89 -1.67 8.23 -4.89
N MET A 90 -2.98 8.44 -4.74
CA MET A 90 -3.96 7.35 -4.79
C MET A 90 -3.92 6.58 -6.11
N GLY A 91 -3.91 7.29 -7.25
CA GLY A 91 -3.82 6.65 -8.57
C GLY A 91 -2.56 5.79 -8.71
N ARG A 92 -1.42 6.27 -8.20
CA ARG A 92 -0.15 5.51 -8.22
C ARG A 92 -0.18 4.28 -7.31
N ILE A 93 -0.86 4.33 -6.16
CA ILE A 93 -1.06 3.16 -5.29
C ILE A 93 -1.88 2.10 -6.01
N ILE A 94 -2.97 2.50 -6.67
CA ILE A 94 -3.82 1.59 -7.43
C ILE A 94 -3.03 0.93 -8.56
N VAL A 95 -2.26 1.71 -9.33
CA VAL A 95 -1.41 1.15 -10.40
C VAL A 95 -0.34 0.21 -9.82
N ALA A 96 0.29 0.56 -8.69
CA ALA A 96 1.28 -0.30 -8.03
C ALA A 96 0.66 -1.63 -7.58
N ALA A 97 -0.57 -1.61 -7.05
CA ALA A 97 -1.30 -2.81 -6.65
C ALA A 97 -1.67 -3.69 -7.86
N PHE A 98 -2.13 -3.12 -8.98
CA PHE A 98 -2.39 -3.89 -10.20
C PHE A 98 -1.12 -4.48 -10.81
N LEU A 99 -0.03 -3.70 -10.86
CA LEU A 99 1.27 -4.20 -11.31
C LEU A 99 1.77 -5.34 -10.41
N TRP A 100 1.57 -5.22 -9.09
CA TRP A 100 1.90 -6.28 -8.15
C TRP A 100 1.17 -7.59 -8.49
N VAL A 101 -0.14 -7.54 -8.75
CA VAL A 101 -0.90 -8.74 -9.15
C VAL A 101 -0.35 -9.35 -10.42
N VAL A 102 -0.10 -8.53 -11.44
CA VAL A 102 0.42 -9.00 -12.74
C VAL A 102 1.77 -9.69 -12.55
N VAL A 103 2.68 -9.10 -11.75
CA VAL A 103 3.99 -9.69 -11.46
C VAL A 103 3.84 -11.01 -10.69
N ILE A 104 2.98 -11.06 -9.67
CA ILE A 104 2.73 -12.27 -8.88
C ILE A 104 2.11 -13.38 -9.75
N MET A 105 1.16 -13.04 -10.61
CA MET A 105 0.56 -13.97 -11.57
C MET A 105 1.60 -14.50 -12.56
N ALA A 106 2.43 -13.62 -13.13
CA ALA A 106 3.50 -14.01 -14.04
C ALA A 106 4.52 -14.93 -13.36
N TRP A 107 4.91 -14.64 -12.11
CA TRP A 107 5.82 -15.47 -11.32
C TRP A 107 5.27 -16.89 -11.14
N TYR A 108 4.03 -17.03 -10.65
CA TYR A 108 3.42 -18.34 -10.44
C TYR A 108 3.22 -19.11 -11.75
N PHE A 109 2.80 -18.43 -12.81
CA PHE A 109 2.56 -19.06 -14.10
C PHE A 109 3.86 -19.55 -14.75
N LEU A 110 4.92 -18.75 -14.75
CA LEU A 110 6.17 -19.06 -15.44
C LEU A 110 7.09 -19.99 -14.65
N ILE A 111 7.19 -19.80 -13.32
CA ILE A 111 8.23 -20.44 -12.50
C ILE A 111 7.66 -21.63 -11.73
N VAL A 112 6.55 -21.41 -11.02
CA VAL A 112 5.90 -22.47 -10.25
C VAL A 112 5.17 -23.44 -11.18
N LYS A 113 4.80 -23.01 -12.40
CA LYS A 113 4.05 -23.78 -13.41
C LYS A 113 2.76 -24.39 -12.85
N GLN A 114 2.21 -23.78 -11.81
CA GLN A 114 0.95 -24.17 -11.19
C GLN A 114 -0.06 -23.04 -11.39
N LEU A 115 -1.28 -23.41 -11.81
CA LEU A 115 -2.41 -22.49 -11.79
C LEU A 115 -2.70 -22.14 -10.33
N PHE A 116 -2.76 -20.84 -10.02
CA PHE A 116 -3.02 -20.35 -8.67
C PHE A 116 -4.21 -21.08 -8.03
N TYR A 117 -3.98 -21.58 -6.80
CA TYR A 117 -4.97 -22.35 -6.02
C TYR A 117 -6.34 -21.67 -5.93
N SER A 118 -6.38 -20.33 -5.88
CA SER A 118 -7.63 -19.57 -5.98
C SER A 118 -7.41 -18.18 -6.54
N ARG A 119 -8.02 -17.90 -7.70
CA ARG A 119 -8.10 -16.55 -8.30
C ARG A 119 -8.73 -15.54 -7.36
N VAL A 120 -9.66 -15.99 -6.52
CA VAL A 120 -10.38 -15.17 -5.54
C VAL A 120 -9.43 -14.64 -4.46
N LEU A 121 -8.43 -15.43 -4.04
CA LEU A 121 -7.44 -14.98 -3.04
C LEU A 121 -6.62 -13.80 -3.55
N LEU A 122 -6.20 -13.83 -4.81
CA LEU A 122 -5.46 -12.72 -5.42
C LEU A 122 -6.32 -11.45 -5.51
N VAL A 123 -7.58 -11.58 -5.91
CA VAL A 123 -8.51 -10.44 -6.00
C VAL A 123 -8.71 -9.80 -4.61
N HIS A 124 -8.98 -10.60 -3.58
CA HIS A 124 -9.10 -10.11 -2.20
C HIS A 124 -7.80 -9.45 -1.72
N SER A 125 -6.65 -10.09 -1.95
CA SER A 125 -5.34 -9.55 -1.59
C SER A 125 -5.12 -8.17 -2.22
N THR A 126 -5.42 -8.01 -3.50
CA THR A 126 -5.25 -6.74 -4.22
C THR A 126 -6.13 -5.64 -3.65
N PHE A 127 -7.40 -5.96 -3.42
CA PHE A 127 -8.37 -5.05 -2.84
C PHE A 127 -7.92 -4.57 -1.45
N PHE A 128 -7.51 -5.50 -0.59
CA PHE A 128 -7.00 -5.17 0.74
C PHE A 128 -5.67 -4.40 0.70
N ILE A 129 -4.76 -4.71 -0.23
CA ILE A 129 -3.51 -3.95 -0.41
C ILE A 129 -3.82 -2.49 -0.68
N ILE A 130 -4.73 -2.20 -1.63
CA ILE A 130 -5.10 -0.81 -1.96
C ILE A 130 -5.64 -0.10 -0.72
N ILE A 131 -6.53 -0.74 0.04
CA ILE A 131 -7.15 -0.14 1.23
C ILE A 131 -6.12 0.08 2.34
N PHE A 132 -5.37 -0.96 2.73
CA PHE A 132 -4.45 -0.87 3.86
C PHE A 132 -3.26 0.05 3.58
N VAL A 133 -2.72 0.04 2.36
CA VAL A 133 -1.66 0.96 1.97
C VAL A 133 -2.20 2.39 1.94
N ALA A 134 -3.38 2.64 1.36
CA ALA A 134 -3.99 3.97 1.37
C ALA A 134 -4.27 4.49 2.80
N MET A 135 -4.75 3.62 3.69
CA MET A 135 -4.93 3.93 5.11
C MET A 135 -3.60 4.25 5.79
N GLY A 136 -2.57 3.44 5.57
CA GLY A 136 -1.22 3.66 6.08
C GLY A 136 -0.65 5.00 5.62
N ARG A 137 -0.84 5.36 4.35
CA ARG A 137 -0.43 6.66 3.81
C ARG A 137 -1.17 7.82 4.44
N THR A 138 -2.47 7.69 4.61
CA THR A 138 -3.29 8.70 5.30
C THR A 138 -2.84 8.88 6.74
N ALA A 139 -2.54 7.79 7.45
CA ALA A 139 -2.04 7.82 8.82
C ALA A 139 -0.69 8.57 8.92
N VAL A 140 0.25 8.31 8.00
CA VAL A 140 1.53 9.03 7.96
C VAL A 140 1.33 10.53 7.70
N VAL A 141 0.41 10.90 6.80
CA VAL A 141 0.10 12.31 6.52
C VAL A 141 -0.54 13.00 7.72
N VAL A 142 -1.47 12.34 8.41
CA VAL A 142 -2.08 12.88 9.64
C VAL A 142 -1.04 13.03 10.74
N LEU A 143 -0.16 12.04 10.91
CA LEU A 143 0.94 12.10 11.86
C LEU A 143 1.88 13.26 11.54
N GLN A 144 2.26 13.44 10.27
CA GLN A 144 3.09 14.56 9.82
C GLN A 144 2.42 15.91 10.13
N ARG A 145 1.11 16.05 9.89
CA ARG A 145 0.35 17.27 10.22
C ARG A 145 0.28 17.53 11.73
N ALA A 146 0.15 16.48 12.54
CA ALA A 146 0.15 16.61 14.00
C ALA A 146 1.52 17.12 14.51
N PHE A 147 2.63 16.55 14.05
CA PHE A 147 3.98 17.01 14.41
C PHE A 147 4.27 18.45 13.97
N LEU A 148 3.77 18.84 12.79
CA LEU A 148 3.90 20.23 12.30
C LEU A 148 3.12 21.22 13.18
N ARG A 149 1.94 20.84 13.67
CA ARG A 149 1.17 21.66 14.64
C ARG A 149 1.90 21.81 15.98
N SER A 150 2.66 20.81 16.39
CA SER A 150 3.49 20.84 17.61
C SER A 150 4.82 21.59 17.45
N GLY A 151 5.05 22.29 16.33
CA GLY A 151 6.25 23.12 16.13
C GLY A 151 7.47 22.36 15.60
N VAL A 152 7.40 21.04 15.45
CA VAL A 152 8.52 20.22 14.95
C VAL A 152 8.50 20.23 13.42
N GLY A 153 9.44 20.96 12.81
CA GLY A 153 9.61 21.00 11.35
C GLY A 153 8.93 22.18 10.64
N VAL A 154 8.44 23.18 11.39
CA VAL A 154 7.85 24.39 10.81
C VAL A 154 8.87 25.11 9.92
N ARG A 155 8.44 25.45 8.70
CA ARG A 155 9.21 26.26 7.75
C ARG A 155 8.67 27.68 7.89
N LEU A 156 9.47 28.58 8.47
CA LEU A 156 9.17 30.00 8.42
C LEU A 156 9.34 30.43 6.95
N VAL A 157 8.25 30.55 6.22
CA VAL A 157 8.27 31.08 4.86
C VAL A 157 7.98 32.57 4.98
N ALA A 158 9.04 33.39 4.94
CA ALA A 158 8.90 34.83 4.83
C ALA A 158 8.49 35.17 3.40
N SER A 159 7.21 35.48 3.19
CA SER A 159 6.74 36.02 1.92
C SER A 159 7.00 37.53 1.91
N VAL A 160 8.06 37.96 1.21
CA VAL A 160 8.37 39.37 1.02
C VAL A 160 7.71 39.83 -0.27
N GLY A 161 6.48 40.37 -0.16
CA GLY A 161 5.77 41.00 -1.27
C GLY A 161 6.03 42.50 -1.30
N LYS A 162 6.41 43.04 -2.46
CA LYS A 162 6.52 44.50 -2.71
C LYS A 162 5.17 45.17 -3.05
N HIS A 163 4.09 44.40 -3.19
CA HIS A 163 2.78 44.93 -3.56
C HIS A 163 1.79 44.87 -2.39
N PRO A 164 0.95 45.92 -2.21
CA PRO A 164 -0.08 45.93 -1.19
C PRO A 164 -1.11 44.82 -1.47
N ILE A 165 -1.46 44.10 -0.42
CA ILE A 165 -2.45 43.02 -0.45
C ILE A 165 -3.82 43.65 -0.74
N ALA A 166 -4.41 43.34 -1.90
CA ALA A 166 -5.75 43.79 -2.24
C ALA A 166 -6.76 43.18 -1.26
N ARG A 167 -7.40 44.05 -0.49
CA ARG A 167 -8.43 43.72 0.50
C ARG A 167 -9.76 43.62 -0.25
N ASN A 168 -10.20 42.41 -0.58
CA ASN A 168 -11.54 42.22 -1.12
C ASN A 168 -12.56 42.43 0.00
N ALA A 169 -13.38 43.48 -0.17
CA ALA A 169 -14.57 43.78 0.60
C ALA A 169 -15.74 42.88 0.17
#